data_AF-A0A0W4ZI48-F1
#
_entry.id   AF-A0A0W4ZI48-F1
#
_cell.length_a   1.000
_cell.length_b   1.000
_cell.length_c   1.000
_cell.angle_alpha   90.00
_cell.angle_beta   90.00
_cell.angle_gamma   90.00
#
_symmetry.space_group_name_H-M   'P 1'
#
loop_
_entity.id
_entity.type
_entity.pdbx_description
1 polymer ?
#
loop_
_entity_poly.entity_id
_entity_poly.type
_entity_poly.pdbx_seq_one_letter_code
_entity_poly.pdbx_strand_id
1 'polypeptide(L)'
;MKKYVIALILLLCRYFSKTRADDQVKSVYQEKSVVSFCPYTDPETYILQIKSLKIIPDPPQRGSQFIVEGQGILTEDVLLGSYVFLSVTYRIIPILNIRIDLCEQTEKVGFPCPISKGEYQASREFYIPNGIFPGRYIIKADAFSKNDKRIACFIVDITFFPKFLSN
;
A
#
# COMPACT_ATOMS: atom_id res chain seq x y z
N MET A 1 -61.18 -7.73 21.07
CA MET A 1 -59.84 -8.29 20.77
C MET A 1 -59.16 -7.65 19.55
N LYS A 2 -59.82 -7.49 18.39
CA LYS A 2 -59.21 -6.92 17.16
C LYS A 2 -58.66 -5.48 17.28
N LYS A 3 -59.25 -4.60 18.10
CA LYS A 3 -58.81 -3.21 18.27
C LYS A 3 -57.43 -3.07 18.93
N TYR A 4 -57.10 -3.96 19.88
CA TYR A 4 -55.82 -3.92 20.60
C TYR A 4 -54.65 -4.42 19.75
N VAL A 5 -54.91 -5.34 18.81
CA VAL A 5 -53.90 -5.84 17.87
C VAL A 5 -53.46 -4.75 16.90
N ILE A 6 -54.41 -3.96 16.37
CA ILE A 6 -54.10 -2.85 15.46
C ILE A 6 -53.34 -1.74 16.19
N ALA A 7 -53.73 -1.42 17.43
CA ALA A 7 -53.02 -0.44 18.25
C ALA A 7 -51.58 -0.89 18.58
N LEU A 8 -51.37 -2.18 18.87
CA LEU A 8 -50.05 -2.75 19.12
C LEU A 8 -49.17 -2.70 17.86
N ILE A 9 -49.73 -3.05 16.69
CA ILE A 9 -49.02 -2.98 15.40
C ILE A 9 -48.64 -1.54 15.07
N LEU A 10 -49.53 -0.56 15.29
CA LEU A 10 -49.23 0.85 15.03
C LEU A 10 -48.19 1.41 16.01
N LEU A 11 -48.21 1.00 17.28
CA LEU A 11 -47.19 1.37 18.27
C LEU A 11 -45.82 0.76 17.93
N LEU A 12 -45.78 -0.51 17.52
CA LEU A 12 -44.56 -1.18 17.08
C LEU A 12 -44.02 -0.58 15.78
N CYS A 13 -44.88 -0.25 14.82
CA CYS A 13 -44.48 0.46 13.60
C CYS A 13 -43.90 1.84 13.92
N ARG A 14 -44.52 2.63 14.80
CA ARG A 14 -43.96 3.92 15.23
C ARG A 14 -42.63 3.78 15.96
N TYR A 15 -42.46 2.73 16.77
CA TYR A 15 -41.20 2.42 17.43
C TYR A 15 -40.11 2.06 16.41
N PHE A 16 -40.44 1.25 15.39
CA PHE A 16 -39.54 0.88 14.30
C PHE A 16 -39.21 2.04 13.34
N SER A 17 -40.14 2.98 13.13
CA SER A 17 -39.86 4.21 12.35
C SER A 17 -38.87 5.13 13.05
N LYS A 18 -38.89 5.17 14.39
CA LYS A 18 -38.10 6.11 15.20
C LYS A 18 -36.61 5.77 15.25
N THR A 19 -36.22 4.53 14.95
CA THR A 19 -34.81 4.10 14.92
C THR A 19 -34.13 4.25 13.55
N ARG A 20 -34.80 4.86 12.56
CA ARG A 20 -34.29 4.95 11.17
C ARG A 20 -34.05 6.38 10.66
N ALA A 21 -33.90 7.35 11.56
CA ALA A 21 -33.60 8.74 11.22
C ALA A 21 -32.46 9.28 12.11
N ASP A 22 -31.24 9.17 11.56
CA ASP A 22 -29.91 9.74 11.89
C ASP A 22 -28.87 8.60 11.87
N ASP A 23 -27.79 8.60 11.10
CA ASP A 23 -27.33 9.50 10.06
C ASP A 23 -26.21 8.75 9.31
N GLN A 24 -26.20 8.84 7.98
CA GLN A 24 -25.11 8.50 7.05
C GLN A 24 -24.42 7.12 7.15
N VAL A 25 -24.99 6.13 6.45
CA VAL A 25 -24.13 5.19 5.70
C VAL A 25 -23.49 5.98 4.56
N LYS A 26 -22.30 6.51 4.82
CA LYS A 26 -21.24 6.61 3.81
C LYS A 26 -20.03 5.90 4.40
N SER A 27 -20.08 4.56 4.42
CA SER A 27 -18.84 3.82 4.35
C SER A 27 -18.24 4.16 2.99
N VAL A 28 -17.40 5.17 2.95
CA VAL A 28 -16.45 5.36 1.87
C VAL A 28 -15.76 4.00 1.74
N TYR A 29 -16.03 3.28 0.64
CA TYR A 29 -15.22 2.12 0.25
C TYR A 29 -13.85 2.68 -0.10
N GLN A 30 -13.09 3.01 0.93
CA GLN A 30 -11.75 3.55 0.81
C GLN A 30 -10.91 2.41 0.27
N GLU A 31 -10.25 2.64 -0.87
CA GLU A 31 -9.16 1.75 -1.29
C GLU A 31 -8.22 1.60 -0.06
N LYS A 32 -7.71 0.40 0.20
CA LYS A 32 -6.83 0.17 1.34
C LYS A 32 -5.48 -0.19 0.77
N SER A 33 -4.46 0.60 1.12
CA SER A 33 -3.07 0.27 0.89
C SER A 33 -2.43 -0.01 2.25
N VAL A 34 -1.71 -1.12 2.35
CA VAL A 34 -0.98 -1.51 3.55
C VAL A 34 0.45 -1.77 3.15
N VAL A 35 1.38 -1.04 3.75
CA VAL A 35 2.81 -1.30 3.62
C VAL A 35 3.28 -2.03 4.87
N SER A 36 3.95 -3.15 4.71
CA SER A 36 4.57 -3.89 5.80
C SER A 36 5.94 -4.41 5.40
N PHE A 37 6.76 -4.75 6.39
CA PHE A 37 7.93 -5.57 6.13
C PHE A 37 7.53 -6.96 5.64
N CYS A 38 8.46 -7.63 4.97
CA CYS A 38 8.28 -9.03 4.61
C CYS A 38 8.14 -9.93 5.85
N PRO A 39 7.36 -11.03 5.76
CA PRO A 39 7.28 -12.00 6.85
C PRO A 39 8.56 -12.85 6.92
N TYR A 40 8.82 -13.40 8.11
CA TYR A 40 9.98 -14.28 8.37
C TYR A 40 11.34 -13.63 8.10
N THR A 41 11.42 -12.31 8.27
CA THR A 41 12.64 -11.51 8.17
C THR A 41 12.74 -10.58 9.37
N ASP A 42 13.95 -10.13 9.70
CA ASP A 42 14.21 -9.22 10.81
C ASP A 42 14.60 -7.83 10.29
N PRO A 43 13.69 -6.84 10.32
CA PRO A 43 13.97 -5.48 9.85
C PRO A 43 15.15 -4.79 10.56
N GLU A 44 15.46 -5.16 11.81
CA GLU A 44 16.58 -4.57 12.57
C GLU A 44 17.94 -4.98 11.96
N THR A 45 17.97 -6.05 11.18
CA THR A 45 19.19 -6.55 10.50
C THR A 45 19.39 -5.96 9.10
N TYR A 46 18.43 -5.18 8.61
CA TYR A 46 18.49 -4.61 7.27
C TYR A 46 19.58 -3.55 7.16
N ILE A 47 20.16 -3.41 5.97
CA ILE A 47 21.09 -2.28 5.72
C ILE A 47 20.34 -0.95 5.78
N LEU A 48 19.10 -0.90 5.28
CA LEU A 48 18.24 0.29 5.38
C LEU A 48 17.31 0.19 6.60
N GLN A 49 17.60 1.02 7.60
CA GLN A 49 16.77 1.22 8.78
C GLN A 49 15.76 2.34 8.54
N ILE A 50 14.48 1.99 8.35
CA ILE A 50 13.43 2.97 8.08
C ILE A 50 13.00 3.69 9.36
N LYS A 51 13.03 5.02 9.32
CA LYS A 51 12.45 5.90 10.34
C LYS A 51 10.98 6.23 10.05
N SER A 52 10.65 6.52 8.79
CA SER A 52 9.28 6.78 8.38
C SER A 52 9.07 6.47 6.90
N LEU A 53 7.84 6.09 6.55
CA LEU A 53 7.40 5.88 5.18
C LEU A 53 5.95 6.35 5.07
N LYS A 54 5.65 7.21 4.11
CA LYS A 54 4.32 7.76 3.84
C LYS A 54 4.01 7.66 2.36
N ILE A 55 2.76 7.34 2.05
CA ILE A 55 2.21 7.36 0.69
C ILE A 55 1.10 8.42 0.68
N ILE A 56 1.07 9.28 -0.33
CA ILE A 56 0.14 10.42 -0.38
C ILE A 56 -0.43 10.56 -1.79
N PRO A 57 -1.76 10.45 -2.00
CA PRO A 57 -2.75 9.98 -1.02
C PRO A 57 -2.52 8.49 -0.69
N ASP A 58 -2.87 8.08 0.53
CA ASP A 58 -2.96 6.66 0.93
C ASP A 58 -4.43 6.34 1.21
N PRO A 59 -5.08 5.49 0.41
CA PRO A 59 -4.56 4.73 -0.74
C PRO A 59 -4.23 5.60 -1.97
N PRO A 60 -3.24 5.22 -2.79
CA PRO A 60 -3.02 5.90 -4.06
C PRO A 60 -4.13 5.52 -5.05
N GLN A 61 -4.57 6.47 -5.86
CA GLN A 61 -5.73 6.33 -6.73
C GLN A 61 -5.34 6.06 -8.18
N ARG A 62 -6.12 5.22 -8.88
CA ARG A 62 -5.94 5.01 -10.32
C ARG A 62 -6.11 6.31 -11.10
N GLY A 63 -5.27 6.50 -12.10
CA GLY A 63 -5.29 7.65 -12.99
C GLY A 63 -4.62 8.90 -12.45
N SER A 64 -4.05 8.82 -11.25
CA SER A 64 -3.51 9.96 -10.52
C SER A 64 -2.06 9.74 -10.14
N GLN A 65 -1.37 10.84 -9.90
CA GLN A 65 -0.06 10.82 -9.28
C GLN A 65 -0.18 10.53 -7.77
N PHE A 66 0.85 9.94 -7.20
CA PHE A 66 1.00 9.75 -5.76
C PHE A 66 2.46 9.96 -5.36
N ILE A 67 2.68 10.42 -4.14
CA ILE A 67 3.99 10.71 -3.58
C ILE A 67 4.33 9.62 -2.57
N VAL A 68 5.56 9.13 -2.63
CA VAL A 68 6.16 8.30 -1.58
C VAL A 68 7.23 9.13 -0.87
N GLU A 69 7.04 9.36 0.42
CA GLU A 69 8.02 10.02 1.29
C GLU A 69 8.64 8.99 2.22
N GLY A 70 9.97 8.89 2.21
CA GLY A 70 10.71 7.96 3.05
C GLY A 70 11.83 8.67 3.79
N GLN A 71 12.05 8.29 5.04
CA GLN A 71 13.24 8.65 5.83
C GLN A 71 13.85 7.40 6.44
N GLY A 72 15.17 7.29 6.38
CA GLY A 72 15.87 6.13 6.94
C GLY A 72 17.37 6.35 7.03
N ILE A 73 18.06 5.34 7.55
CA ILE A 73 19.53 5.30 7.68
C ILE A 73 20.05 4.07 6.93
N LEU A 74 21.01 4.28 6.05
CA LEU A 74 21.83 3.20 5.50
C LEU A 74 23.00 2.93 6.46
N THR A 75 23.11 1.71 6.97
CA THR A 75 24.18 1.28 7.88
C THR A 75 25.46 0.88 7.15
N GLU A 76 25.34 0.53 5.86
CA GLU A 76 26.43 0.17 4.95
C GLU A 76 26.24 0.88 3.60
N ASP A 77 27.33 1.01 2.83
CA ASP A 77 27.28 1.56 1.48
C ASP A 77 26.54 0.60 0.52
N VAL A 78 25.65 1.15 -0.31
CA VAL A 78 25.00 0.40 -1.40
C VAL A 78 25.83 0.58 -2.66
N LEU A 79 26.44 -0.53 -3.11
CA LEU A 79 27.41 -0.54 -4.20
C LEU A 79 26.79 -1.07 -5.50
N LEU A 80 27.48 -0.83 -6.63
CA LEU A 80 27.13 -1.44 -7.91
C LEU A 80 27.03 -2.97 -7.79
N GLY A 81 26.06 -3.56 -8.49
CA GLY A 81 25.71 -4.98 -8.40
C GLY A 81 24.68 -5.31 -7.32
N SER A 82 24.21 -4.32 -6.55
CA SER A 82 23.02 -4.46 -5.71
C SER A 82 21.77 -4.61 -6.57
N TYR A 83 20.79 -5.37 -6.09
CA TYR A 83 19.64 -5.78 -6.91
C TYR A 83 18.36 -5.92 -6.09
N VAL A 84 17.21 -5.96 -6.76
CA VAL A 84 15.89 -6.16 -6.15
C VAL A 84 15.18 -7.32 -6.82
N PHE A 85 14.65 -8.25 -6.04
CA PHE A 85 13.62 -9.18 -6.50
C PHE A 85 12.25 -8.50 -6.38
N LEU A 86 11.65 -8.19 -7.52
CA LEU A 86 10.34 -7.58 -7.62
C LEU A 86 9.32 -8.63 -8.03
N SER A 87 8.31 -8.84 -7.20
CA SER A 87 7.17 -9.70 -7.53
C SER A 87 5.85 -8.97 -7.36
N VAL A 88 4.93 -9.16 -8.31
CA VAL A 88 3.58 -8.60 -8.27
C VAL A 88 2.59 -9.72 -8.46
N THR A 89 1.64 -9.83 -7.53
CA THR A 89 0.55 -10.80 -7.56
C THR A 89 -0.78 -10.06 -7.69
N TYR A 90 -1.55 -10.39 -8.72
CA TYR A 90 -2.92 -9.91 -8.89
C TYR A 90 -3.90 -10.95 -8.34
N ARG A 91 -4.62 -10.61 -7.28
CA ARG A 91 -5.45 -11.52 -6.47
C ARG A 91 -4.63 -12.70 -5.92
N ILE A 92 -4.58 -13.80 -6.68
CA ILE A 92 -3.83 -15.02 -6.35
C ILE A 92 -2.89 -15.44 -7.49
N ILE A 93 -2.85 -14.66 -8.58
CA ILE A 93 -2.12 -14.98 -9.80
C ILE A 93 -0.84 -14.13 -9.83
N PRO A 94 0.36 -14.71 -9.82
CA PRO A 94 1.59 -13.96 -10.01
C PRO A 94 1.65 -13.42 -11.44
N ILE A 95 1.82 -12.11 -11.59
CA ILE A 95 1.89 -11.44 -12.90
C ILE A 95 3.28 -10.89 -13.22
N LEU A 96 4.12 -10.70 -12.20
CA LEU A 96 5.52 -10.28 -12.37
C LEU A 96 6.37 -10.99 -11.32
N ASN A 97 7.54 -11.48 -11.74
CA ASN A 97 8.59 -11.97 -10.84
C ASN A 97 9.93 -11.84 -11.55
N ILE A 98 10.65 -10.75 -11.27
CA ILE A 98 11.89 -10.39 -11.96
C ILE A 98 12.96 -9.92 -10.98
N ARG A 99 14.21 -10.00 -11.42
CA ARG A 99 15.35 -9.37 -10.76
C ARG A 99 15.71 -8.11 -11.54
N ILE A 100 15.81 -6.99 -10.85
CA ILE A 100 16.22 -5.70 -11.44
C ILE A 100 17.46 -5.16 -10.74
N ASP A 101 18.27 -4.40 -11.47
CA ASP A 101 19.41 -3.68 -10.91
C ASP A 101 18.91 -2.54 -10.02
N LEU A 102 19.36 -2.53 -8.76
CA LEU A 102 18.92 -1.51 -7.78
C LEU A 102 19.48 -0.14 -8.16
N CYS A 103 20.74 -0.08 -8.58
CA CYS A 103 21.43 1.16 -8.90
C CYS A 103 20.79 1.88 -10.09
N GLU A 104 20.40 1.13 -11.13
CA GLU A 104 19.67 1.68 -12.27
C GLU A 104 18.32 2.28 -11.84
N GLN A 105 17.63 1.67 -10.87
CA GLN A 105 16.36 2.19 -10.38
C GLN A 105 16.55 3.39 -9.44
N THR A 106 17.57 3.37 -8.57
CA THR A 106 17.82 4.46 -7.62
C THR A 106 18.30 5.73 -8.33
N GLU A 107 19.03 5.61 -9.43
CA GLU A 107 19.44 6.75 -10.27
C GLU A 107 18.23 7.51 -10.83
N LYS A 108 17.19 6.79 -11.30
CA LYS A 108 15.92 7.39 -11.78
C LYS A 108 15.20 8.17 -10.69
N VAL A 109 15.47 7.87 -9.42
CA VAL A 109 14.94 8.57 -8.25
C VAL A 109 16.03 9.36 -7.51
N GLY A 110 17.09 9.78 -8.19
CA GLY A 110 18.06 10.75 -7.68
C GLY A 110 19.03 10.24 -6.61
N PHE A 111 19.26 8.93 -6.55
CA PHE A 111 20.25 8.28 -5.69
C PHE A 111 21.23 7.48 -6.57
N PRO A 112 22.23 8.14 -7.19
CA PRO A 112 23.22 7.45 -8.00
C PRO A 112 24.10 6.54 -7.13
N CYS A 113 24.49 5.39 -7.65
CA CYS A 113 25.43 4.50 -6.98
C CYS A 113 26.89 4.97 -7.18
N PRO A 114 27.78 4.75 -6.20
CA PRO A 114 27.51 4.15 -4.89
C PRO A 114 26.75 5.12 -3.96
N ILE A 115 25.79 4.58 -3.21
CA ILE A 115 25.06 5.33 -2.19
C ILE A 115 25.77 5.10 -0.85
N SER A 116 26.44 6.12 -0.34
CA SER A 116 27.18 6.02 0.92
C SER A 116 26.26 5.73 2.11
N LYS A 117 26.78 5.09 3.16
CA LYS A 117 26.07 5.00 4.44
C LYS A 117 25.73 6.39 5.00
N GLY A 118 24.63 6.50 5.73
CA GLY A 118 24.18 7.77 6.30
C GLY A 118 22.67 7.92 6.37
N GLU A 119 22.21 9.09 6.77
CA GLU A 119 20.77 9.43 6.81
C GLU A 119 20.29 9.92 5.46
N TYR A 120 19.11 9.45 5.06
CA TYR A 120 18.47 9.80 3.80
C TYR A 120 17.01 10.19 4.01
N GLN A 121 16.60 11.20 3.26
CA GLN A 121 15.21 11.56 3.06
C GLN A 121 14.91 11.65 1.57
N ALA A 122 13.86 10.97 1.15
CA ALA A 122 13.41 10.94 -0.24
C ALA A 122 11.93 11.33 -0.29
N SER A 123 11.56 12.14 -1.29
CA SER A 123 10.17 12.34 -1.70
C SER A 123 10.11 12.19 -3.21
N ARG A 124 9.33 11.22 -3.68
CA ARG A 124 9.26 10.85 -5.09
C ARG A 124 7.83 10.65 -5.54
N GLU A 125 7.55 11.22 -6.69
CA GLU A 125 6.26 11.15 -7.34
C GLU A 125 6.22 9.97 -8.32
N PHE A 126 5.10 9.26 -8.30
CA PHE A 126 4.81 8.12 -9.15
C PHE A 126 3.42 8.28 -9.74
N TYR A 127 3.13 7.52 -10.80
CA TYR A 127 1.83 7.57 -11.49
C TYR A 127 1.20 6.18 -11.56
N ILE A 128 -0.09 6.08 -11.22
CA ILE A 128 -0.88 4.86 -11.40
C ILE A 128 -1.71 5.00 -12.67
N PRO A 129 -1.47 4.19 -13.72
CA PRO A 129 -2.27 4.24 -14.94
C PRO A 129 -3.75 3.94 -14.70
N ASN A 130 -4.62 4.64 -15.45
CA ASN A 130 -6.06 4.41 -15.43
C ASN A 130 -6.46 2.99 -15.89
N GLY A 131 -5.65 2.34 -16.71
CA GLY A 131 -5.94 1.02 -17.29
C GLY A 131 -5.71 -0.18 -16.36
N ILE A 132 -5.30 0.04 -15.10
CA ILE A 132 -5.10 -1.06 -14.14
C ILE A 132 -6.45 -1.68 -13.75
N PHE A 133 -6.52 -3.02 -13.87
CA PHE A 133 -7.74 -3.77 -13.56
C PHE A 133 -8.15 -3.60 -12.09
N PRO A 134 -9.44 -3.55 -11.77
CA PRO A 134 -9.90 -3.60 -10.38
C PRO A 134 -9.48 -4.92 -9.71
N GLY A 135 -9.08 -4.85 -8.44
CA GLY A 135 -8.74 -6.00 -7.61
C GLY A 135 -7.57 -5.72 -6.68
N ARG A 136 -7.18 -6.77 -5.95
CA ARG A 136 -6.07 -6.77 -5.01
C ARG A 136 -4.74 -6.99 -5.74
N TYR A 137 -3.76 -6.17 -5.44
CA TYR A 137 -2.37 -6.29 -5.89
C TYR A 137 -1.48 -6.41 -4.67
N ILE A 138 -0.63 -7.44 -4.66
CA ILE A 138 0.41 -7.62 -3.65
C ILE A 138 1.74 -7.44 -4.35
N ILE A 139 2.44 -6.35 -4.03
CA ILE A 139 3.76 -6.02 -4.56
C ILE A 139 4.76 -6.36 -3.46
N LYS A 140 5.75 -7.18 -3.76
CA LYS A 140 6.89 -7.44 -2.87
C LYS A 140 8.16 -6.98 -3.55
N ALA A 141 8.95 -6.19 -2.83
CA ALA A 141 10.29 -5.76 -3.21
C ALA A 141 11.28 -6.25 -2.15
N ASP A 142 12.18 -7.15 -2.52
CA ASP A 142 13.23 -7.71 -1.66
C ASP A 142 14.60 -7.31 -2.22
N ALA A 143 15.22 -6.31 -1.61
CA ALA A 143 16.44 -5.68 -2.08
C ALA A 143 17.66 -6.26 -1.36
N PHE A 144 18.73 -6.50 -2.11
CA PHE A 144 19.98 -7.09 -1.63
C PHE A 144 21.18 -6.29 -2.14
N SER A 145 22.24 -6.25 -1.34
CA SER A 145 23.53 -5.73 -1.75
C SER A 145 24.22 -6.70 -2.70
N LYS A 146 25.32 -6.25 -3.33
CA LYS A 146 26.16 -7.11 -4.17
C LYS A 146 26.71 -8.36 -3.45
N ASN A 147 26.72 -8.37 -2.12
CA ASN A 147 27.20 -9.45 -1.27
C ASN A 147 26.04 -10.26 -0.66
N ASP A 148 24.85 -10.19 -1.25
CA ASP A 148 23.63 -10.90 -0.84
C ASP A 148 23.15 -10.57 0.58
N LYS A 149 23.62 -9.45 1.16
CA LYS A 149 23.04 -8.91 2.41
C LYS A 149 21.76 -8.16 2.10
N ARG A 150 20.70 -8.42 2.85
CA ARG A 150 19.41 -7.76 2.63
C ARG A 150 19.48 -6.26 2.95
N ILE A 151 19.15 -5.44 1.96
CA ILE A 151 19.05 -3.99 2.11
C ILE A 151 17.72 -3.63 2.77
N ALA A 152 16.62 -4.13 2.24
CA ALA A 152 15.29 -4.00 2.82
C ALA A 152 14.33 -4.98 2.14
N CYS A 153 13.21 -5.29 2.80
CA CYS A 153 12.14 -6.07 2.19
C CYS A 153 10.77 -5.53 2.59
N PHE A 154 9.97 -5.14 1.60
CA PHE A 154 8.63 -4.59 1.78
C PHE A 154 7.59 -5.37 0.98
N ILE A 155 6.38 -5.39 1.55
CA ILE A 155 5.15 -5.80 0.89
C ILE A 155 4.20 -4.59 0.89
N VAL A 156 3.63 -4.31 -0.27
CA VAL A 156 2.52 -3.37 -0.44
C VAL A 156 1.30 -4.16 -0.89
N ASP A 157 0.26 -4.15 -0.08
CA ASP A 157 -1.03 -4.76 -0.38
C ASP A 157 -2.06 -3.67 -0.65
N ILE A 158 -2.45 -3.53 -1.91
CA ILE A 158 -3.37 -2.49 -2.37
C ILE A 158 -4.57 -3.10 -3.09
N THR A 159 -5.77 -2.62 -2.77
CA THR A 159 -7.00 -3.03 -3.47
C THR A 159 -7.65 -1.87 -4.19
N PHE A 160 -7.76 -1.98 -5.52
CA PHE A 160 -8.51 -1.02 -6.34
C PHE A 160 -9.93 -1.52 -6.57
N PHE A 161 -10.93 -0.78 -6.10
CA PHE A 161 -12.32 -1.17 -6.26
C PHE A 161 -12.86 -0.77 -7.64
N PRO A 162 -13.82 -1.49 -8.24
CA PRO A 162 -14.49 -1.05 -9.46
C PRO A 162 -15.19 0.31 -9.28
N LYS A 163 -15.11 1.20 -10.28
CA LYS A 163 -15.78 2.52 -10.23
C LYS A 163 -17.32 2.42 -10.10
N PHE A 164 -17.93 1.29 -10.49
CA PHE A 164 -19.37 1.07 -10.32
C PHE A 164 -19.78 0.90 -8.84
N LEU A 165 -18.84 0.58 -7.95
CA LEU A 165 -19.09 0.38 -6.52
C LEU A 165 -18.68 1.59 -5.65
N SER A 166 -18.19 2.67 -6.27
CA SER A 166 -17.70 3.87 -5.58
C SER A 166 -18.65 5.06 -5.75
N ASN A 167 -19.93 4.88 -5.40
CA ASN A 167 -20.97 5.93 -5.40
C ASN A 167 -21.27 6.39 -3.96
#